data_AF-A0A397C3E7-F1
#
_entry.id   AF-A0A397C3E7-F1
#
_cell.length_a   1.000
_cell.length_b   1.000
_cell.length_c   1.000
_cell.angle_alpha   90.00
_cell.angle_beta   90.00
_cell.angle_gamma   90.00
#
_symmetry.space_group_name_H-M   'P 1'
#
loop_
_entity.id
_entity.type
_entity.pdbx_description
1 polymer ?
#
loop_
_entity_poly.entity_id
_entity_poly.type
_entity_poly.pdbx_seq_one_letter_code
_entity_poly.pdbx_strand_id
1 'polypeptide(L)'
;VPKGTVAAVWTLFVSNIALILVLASLPPGLATTSTDEYFLDRGLSLGLGMSSGLSEWLMMPAQMGMAFGFFIPYARLTQAMADSNLLPSCLRLKGQPNTRRAMIVASGFGYLICLVSFYSPKFKQTLQNISILAGTICYAGQTLGFVMLRTTYKIDTAGYTSPYGLVGAYYVWVVFLCLFVSIAGGFQGDSCIAAASTFGFVVVLTMYYVLGCQKSQTVSKEEYTSIFKFSVMKFNKNRSKKTKRRSSGTSQVSGTSMIHAAKIVIAHRSKFESSTKSGGR
;
A
#
# COMPACT_ATOMS: atom_id res chain seq x y z
N VAL A 1 3.73 -3.98 15.53
CA VAL A 1 3.90 -4.01 14.06
C VAL A 1 4.44 -2.70 13.50
N PRO A 2 3.74 -1.54 13.51
CA PRO A 2 4.16 -0.33 12.78
C PRO A 2 5.50 0.28 13.25
N LYS A 3 5.76 0.31 14.56
CA LYS A 3 7.05 0.81 15.09
C LYS A 3 8.23 -0.10 14.70
N GLY A 4 8.01 -1.41 14.69
CA GLY A 4 9.03 -2.40 14.32
C GLY A 4 9.36 -2.35 12.84
N THR A 5 8.36 -2.19 11.96
CA THR A 5 8.61 -1.99 10.52
C THR A 5 9.35 -0.69 10.25
N VAL A 6 9.02 0.41 10.93
CA VAL A 6 9.76 1.67 10.78
C VAL A 6 11.23 1.52 11.21
N ALA A 7 11.49 0.89 12.36
CA ALA A 7 12.84 0.63 12.82
C ALA A 7 13.61 -0.26 11.82
N ALA A 8 12.99 -1.33 11.31
CA ALA A 8 13.59 -2.21 10.32
C ALA A 8 13.94 -1.48 9.01
N VAL A 9 13.05 -0.62 8.50
CA VAL A 9 13.34 0.19 7.31
C VAL A 9 14.51 1.13 7.55
N TRP A 10 14.58 1.78 8.72
CA TRP A 10 15.71 2.65 9.06
C TRP A 10 17.02 1.88 9.17
N THR A 11 17.03 0.72 9.83
CA THR A 11 18.23 -0.12 9.90
C THR A 11 18.69 -0.53 8.51
N LEU A 12 17.77 -0.96 7.64
CA LEU A 12 18.10 -1.30 6.25
C LEU A 12 18.63 -0.08 5.48
N PHE A 13 18.04 1.10 5.66
CA PHE A 13 18.50 2.30 4.99
C PHE A 13 19.94 2.67 5.40
N VAL A 14 20.21 2.70 6.70
CA VAL A 14 21.55 3.00 7.25
C VAL A 14 22.56 1.94 6.82
N SER A 15 22.21 0.66 6.87
CA SER A 15 23.11 -0.42 6.45
C SER A 15 23.43 -0.37 4.96
N ASN A 16 22.45 -0.05 4.11
CA ASN A 16 22.69 0.12 2.66
C ASN A 16 23.61 1.33 2.37
N ILE A 17 23.42 2.46 3.06
CA ILE A 17 24.33 3.61 2.92
C ILE A 17 25.75 3.22 3.35
N ALA A 18 25.89 2.55 4.50
CA ALA A 18 27.19 2.09 4.97
C ALA A 18 27.85 1.15 3.95
N LEU A 19 27.09 0.22 3.36
CA LEU A 19 27.60 -0.66 2.30
C LEU A 19 28.07 0.11 1.06
N ILE A 20 27.32 1.11 0.61
CA ILE A 20 27.73 1.93 -0.54
C ILE A 20 29.05 2.65 -0.24
N LEU A 21 29.19 3.23 0.95
CA LEU A 21 30.42 3.92 1.36
C LEU A 21 31.61 2.96 1.46
N VAL A 22 31.39 1.76 2.01
CA VAL A 22 32.40 0.71 2.07
C VAL A 22 32.82 0.32 0.65
N LEU A 23 31.88 -0.06 -0.21
CA LEU A 23 32.18 -0.47 -1.59
C LEU A 23 32.86 0.63 -2.42
N ALA A 24 32.55 1.91 -2.15
CA ALA A 24 33.25 3.04 -2.77
C ALA A 24 34.71 3.18 -2.32
N SER A 25 35.02 2.77 -1.09
CA SER A 25 36.37 2.84 -0.52
C SER A 25 37.27 1.66 -0.90
N LEU A 26 36.71 0.55 -1.42
CA LEU A 26 37.49 -0.61 -1.85
C LEU A 26 37.93 -0.49 -3.33
N PRO A 27 39.18 -0.84 -3.68
CA PRO A 27 39.62 -0.97 -5.08
C PRO A 27 38.87 -2.13 -5.78
N PRO A 28 38.35 -1.98 -7.02
CA PRO A 28 38.59 -0.93 -8.03
C PRO A 28 37.56 0.23 -8.03
N GLY A 29 36.71 0.32 -7.01
CA GLY A 29 35.64 1.31 -6.89
C GLY A 29 34.27 0.83 -7.41
N LEU A 30 33.24 1.66 -7.22
CA LEU A 30 31.83 1.30 -7.47
C LEU A 30 31.51 0.94 -8.93
N ALA A 31 32.20 1.53 -9.91
CA ALA A 31 31.87 1.40 -11.32
C ALA A 31 32.07 -0.02 -11.86
N THR A 32 33.05 -0.75 -11.32
CA THR A 32 33.30 -2.15 -11.68
C THR A 32 32.53 -3.12 -10.79
N THR A 33 32.33 -2.76 -9.51
CA THR A 33 31.63 -3.63 -8.56
C THR A 33 30.13 -3.68 -8.83
N SER A 34 29.53 -2.68 -9.49
CA SER A 34 28.11 -2.69 -9.85
C SER A 34 27.70 -3.81 -10.81
N THR A 35 28.65 -4.45 -11.50
CA THR A 35 28.39 -5.55 -12.44
C THR A 35 28.63 -6.94 -11.84
N ASP A 36 29.14 -7.03 -10.61
CA ASP A 36 29.43 -8.30 -9.96
C ASP A 36 28.14 -8.98 -9.45
N GLU A 37 28.05 -10.31 -9.55
CA GLU A 37 26.88 -11.09 -9.13
C GLU A 37 26.68 -11.06 -7.59
N TYR A 38 27.77 -10.93 -6.84
CA TYR A 38 27.78 -10.81 -5.38
C TYR A 38 28.63 -9.64 -4.90
N PHE A 39 27.98 -8.52 -4.59
CA PHE A 39 28.66 -7.29 -4.15
C PHE A 39 29.56 -7.45 -2.90
N LEU A 40 29.26 -8.42 -2.03
CA LEU A 40 30.02 -8.64 -0.79
C LEU A 40 31.23 -9.56 -0.96
N ASP A 41 31.34 -10.34 -2.05
CA ASP A 41 32.47 -11.26 -2.26
C ASP A 41 33.81 -10.50 -2.29
N ARG A 42 33.81 -9.34 -2.94
CA ARG A 42 34.99 -8.47 -3.02
C ARG A 42 35.42 -7.91 -1.67
N GLY A 43 34.44 -7.54 -0.84
CA GLY A 43 34.69 -7.06 0.52
C GLY A 43 35.24 -8.15 1.44
N LEU A 44 34.72 -9.38 1.32
CA LEU A 44 35.15 -10.54 2.12
C LEU A 44 36.54 -11.03 1.69
N SER A 45 36.82 -11.05 0.38
CA SER A 45 38.12 -11.45 -0.14
C SER A 45 39.23 -10.46 0.23
N LEU A 46 39.00 -9.15 0.11
CA LEU A 46 40.00 -8.13 0.46
C LEU A 46 40.12 -7.90 1.98
N GLY A 47 39.00 -7.95 2.71
CA GLY A 47 38.99 -7.67 4.15
C GLY A 47 39.37 -8.87 5.04
N LEU A 48 38.97 -10.07 4.67
CA LEU A 48 39.16 -11.29 5.46
C LEU A 48 40.06 -12.33 4.77
N GLY A 49 40.57 -12.05 3.56
CA GLY A 49 41.40 -12.99 2.80
C GLY A 49 40.63 -14.23 2.34
N MET A 50 39.30 -14.17 2.29
CA MET A 50 38.46 -15.32 1.97
C MET A 50 38.47 -15.65 0.47
N SER A 51 38.49 -16.94 0.13
CA SER A 51 38.28 -17.41 -1.25
C SER A 51 36.82 -17.21 -1.66
N SER A 52 36.57 -16.92 -2.95
CA SER A 52 35.23 -16.65 -3.48
C SER A 52 34.21 -17.75 -3.15
N GLY A 53 34.62 -19.01 -3.21
CA GLY A 53 33.74 -20.12 -2.84
C GLY A 53 33.29 -20.08 -1.37
N LEU A 54 34.15 -19.64 -0.45
CA LEU A 54 33.80 -19.54 0.97
C LEU A 54 32.89 -18.34 1.24
N SER A 55 33.11 -17.22 0.55
CA SER A 55 32.24 -16.05 0.61
C SER A 55 30.82 -16.38 0.14
N GLU A 56 30.68 -17.09 -0.98
CA GLU A 56 29.39 -17.54 -1.51
C GLU A 56 28.64 -18.41 -0.49
N TRP A 57 29.33 -19.39 0.11
CA TRP A 57 28.76 -20.22 1.17
C TRP A 57 28.35 -19.44 2.41
N LEU A 58 29.05 -18.35 2.73
CA LEU A 58 28.68 -17.46 3.85
C LEU A 58 27.42 -16.64 3.53
N MET A 59 27.21 -16.27 2.27
CA MET A 59 26.04 -15.49 1.83
C MET A 59 24.77 -16.35 1.64
N MET A 60 24.95 -17.64 1.32
CA MET A 60 23.84 -18.58 1.08
C MET A 60 22.78 -18.63 2.20
N PRO A 61 23.13 -18.74 3.50
CA PRO A 61 22.14 -18.73 4.57
C PRO A 61 21.29 -17.46 4.62
N ALA A 62 21.88 -16.30 4.32
CA ALA A 62 21.17 -15.03 4.30
C ALA A 62 20.15 -14.99 3.14
N GLN A 63 20.52 -15.49 1.96
CA GLN A 63 19.62 -15.60 0.82
C GLN A 63 18.48 -16.59 1.08
N MET A 64 18.78 -17.74 1.68
CA MET A 64 17.76 -18.71 2.09
C MET A 64 16.81 -18.10 3.12
N GLY A 65 17.33 -17.39 4.12
CA GLY A 65 16.53 -16.67 5.11
C GLY A 65 15.58 -15.66 4.47
N MET A 66 16.04 -14.91 3.46
CA MET A 66 15.20 -14.02 2.67
C MET A 66 14.07 -14.78 1.96
N ALA A 67 14.38 -15.88 1.28
CA ALA A 67 13.39 -16.71 0.58
C ALA A 67 12.32 -17.26 1.54
N PHE A 68 12.73 -17.82 2.69
CA PHE A 68 11.80 -18.30 3.71
C PHE A 68 10.92 -17.19 4.29
N GLY A 69 11.46 -15.98 4.41
CA GLY A 69 10.69 -14.80 4.86
C GLY A 69 9.48 -14.49 3.98
N PHE A 70 9.53 -14.85 2.69
CA PHE A 70 8.42 -14.62 1.75
C PHE A 70 7.39 -15.74 1.72
N PHE A 71 7.69 -16.94 2.24
CA PHE A 71 6.83 -18.13 2.14
C PHE A 71 5.43 -17.92 2.74
N ILE A 72 5.38 -17.38 3.95
CA ILE A 72 4.10 -17.18 4.64
C ILE A 72 3.29 -16.03 3.99
N PRO A 73 3.87 -14.84 3.71
CA PRO A 73 3.15 -13.77 3.04
C PRO A 73 2.56 -14.15 1.68
N TYR A 74 3.35 -14.75 0.78
CA TYR A 74 2.79 -15.10 -0.54
C TYR A 74 1.74 -16.20 -0.44
N ALA A 75 1.90 -17.17 0.47
CA ALA A 75 0.92 -18.24 0.63
C ALA A 75 -0.43 -17.69 1.14
N ARG A 76 -0.39 -16.71 2.05
CA ARG A 76 -1.59 -16.00 2.52
C ARG A 76 -2.22 -15.17 1.41
N LEU A 77 -1.42 -14.47 0.62
CA LEU A 77 -1.91 -13.70 -0.53
C LEU A 77 -2.59 -14.61 -1.56
N THR A 78 -1.96 -15.74 -1.91
CA THR A 78 -2.53 -16.74 -2.82
C THR A 78 -3.83 -17.34 -2.28
N GLN A 79 -3.89 -17.62 -0.97
CA GLN A 79 -5.11 -18.10 -0.32
C GLN A 79 -6.24 -17.05 -0.38
N ALA A 80 -5.93 -15.77 -0.10
CA ALA A 80 -6.91 -14.68 -0.20
C ALA A 80 -7.44 -14.50 -1.64
N MET A 81 -6.58 -14.66 -2.65
CA MET A 81 -6.99 -14.68 -4.05
C MET A 81 -7.90 -15.87 -4.37
N ALA A 82 -7.59 -17.06 -3.88
CA ALA A 82 -8.44 -18.24 -4.04
C ALA A 82 -9.82 -18.07 -3.39
N ASP A 83 -9.87 -17.51 -2.19
CA ASP A 83 -11.12 -17.26 -1.47
C ASP A 83 -12.00 -16.21 -2.17
N SER A 84 -11.39 -15.35 -2.98
CA SER A 84 -12.07 -14.35 -3.80
C SER A 84 -12.53 -14.87 -5.18
N ASN A 85 -12.36 -16.17 -5.46
CA ASN A 85 -12.55 -16.79 -6.78
C ASN A 85 -11.72 -16.14 -7.90
N LEU A 86 -10.57 -15.55 -7.56
CA LEU A 86 -9.61 -15.05 -8.56
C LEU A 86 -8.71 -16.15 -9.11
N LEU A 87 -8.67 -17.32 -8.47
CA LEU A 87 -7.93 -18.49 -8.94
C LEU A 87 -8.89 -19.57 -9.45
N PRO A 88 -8.48 -20.36 -10.45
CA PRO A 88 -9.35 -21.38 -11.03
C PRO A 88 -9.74 -22.43 -9.98
N SER A 89 -11.01 -22.85 -10.03
CA SER A 89 -11.58 -23.86 -9.13
C SER A 89 -10.85 -25.22 -9.20
N CYS A 90 -10.18 -25.51 -10.30
CA CYS A 90 -9.34 -26.69 -10.50
C CYS A 90 -8.27 -26.86 -9.41
N LEU A 91 -7.76 -25.76 -8.85
CA LEU A 91 -6.73 -25.80 -7.81
C LEU A 91 -7.29 -26.17 -6.44
N ARG A 92 -8.62 -26.17 -6.24
CA ARG A 92 -9.31 -26.55 -4.98
C ARG A 92 -8.73 -25.86 -3.73
N LEU A 93 -8.35 -24.59 -3.90
CA LEU A 93 -7.73 -23.77 -2.87
C LEU A 93 -8.74 -23.04 -1.97
N LYS A 94 -9.98 -22.84 -2.45
CA LYS A 94 -11.00 -22.06 -1.74
C LYS A 94 -11.39 -22.69 -0.40
N GLY A 95 -11.45 -21.86 0.65
CA GLY A 95 -11.97 -22.25 1.96
C GLY A 95 -11.06 -23.20 2.74
N GLN A 96 -9.80 -23.36 2.34
CA GLN A 96 -8.85 -24.23 3.03
C GLN A 96 -8.39 -23.57 4.35
N PRO A 97 -8.40 -24.30 5.49
CA PRO A 97 -7.96 -23.75 6.78
C PRO A 97 -6.44 -23.55 6.83
N ASN A 98 -5.69 -24.31 6.04
CA ASN A 98 -4.22 -24.27 6.00
C ASN A 98 -3.74 -23.72 4.66
N THR A 99 -2.80 -22.77 4.70
CA THR A 99 -2.17 -22.17 3.51
C THR A 99 -1.17 -23.07 2.79
N ARG A 100 -0.99 -24.33 3.23
CA ARG A 100 -0.01 -25.27 2.64
C ARG A 100 -0.25 -25.50 1.15
N ARG A 101 -1.51 -25.68 0.73
CA ARG A 101 -1.82 -25.90 -0.70
C ARG A 101 -1.54 -24.64 -1.52
N ALA A 102 -1.94 -23.47 -1.01
CA ALA A 102 -1.64 -22.19 -1.65
C ALA A 102 -0.13 -21.96 -1.78
N MET A 103 0.64 -22.37 -0.76
CA MET A 103 2.09 -22.33 -0.78
C MET A 103 2.67 -23.19 -1.91
N ILE A 104 2.26 -24.46 -2.02
CA ILE A 104 2.75 -25.38 -3.06
C ILE A 104 2.43 -24.85 -4.46
N VAL A 105 1.19 -24.38 -4.67
CA VAL A 105 0.76 -23.85 -5.98
C VAL A 105 1.58 -22.61 -6.38
N ALA A 106 1.76 -21.67 -5.45
CA ALA A 106 2.54 -20.47 -5.72
C ALA A 106 4.04 -20.76 -5.87
N SER A 107 4.60 -21.72 -5.12
CA SER A 107 5.96 -22.22 -5.35
C SER A 107 6.12 -22.88 -6.71
N GLY A 108 5.13 -23.67 -7.15
CA GLY A 108 5.11 -24.27 -8.48
C GLY A 108 5.11 -23.22 -9.58
N PHE A 109 4.31 -22.16 -9.43
CA PHE A 109 4.32 -21.03 -10.36
C PHE A 109 5.66 -20.29 -10.37
N GLY A 110 6.25 -20.03 -9.19
CA GLY A 110 7.58 -19.44 -9.07
C GLY A 110 8.66 -20.31 -9.74
N TYR A 111 8.59 -21.62 -9.57
CA TYR A 111 9.50 -22.57 -10.22
C TYR A 111 9.39 -22.54 -11.75
N LEU A 112 8.17 -22.41 -12.30
CA LEU A 112 7.99 -22.24 -13.74
C LEU A 112 8.65 -20.95 -14.25
N ILE A 113 8.55 -19.84 -13.51
CA ILE A 113 9.27 -18.60 -13.85
C ILE A 113 10.79 -18.83 -13.81
N CYS A 114 11.29 -19.58 -12.83
CA CYS A 114 12.70 -19.95 -12.77
C CYS A 114 13.14 -20.81 -13.96
N LEU A 115 12.31 -21.76 -14.41
CA LEU A 115 12.59 -22.55 -15.61
C LEU A 115 12.64 -21.67 -16.87
N VAL A 116 11.70 -20.74 -17.04
CA VAL A 116 11.74 -19.78 -18.15
C VAL A 116 13.02 -18.94 -18.09
N SER A 117 13.44 -18.53 -16.89
CA SER A 117 14.71 -17.82 -16.70
C SER A 117 15.93 -18.68 -16.99
N PHE A 118 15.87 -19.99 -16.80
CA PHE A 118 16.97 -20.89 -17.14
C PHE A 118 17.14 -21.04 -18.65
N TYR A 119 16.03 -21.16 -19.40
CA TYR A 119 16.07 -21.30 -20.86
C TYR A 119 16.30 -19.98 -21.61
N SER A 120 16.01 -18.82 -21.00
CA SER A 120 16.17 -17.50 -21.63
C SER A 120 17.18 -16.63 -20.87
N PRO A 121 18.44 -16.55 -21.33
CA PRO A 121 19.48 -15.73 -20.71
C PRO A 121 19.11 -14.24 -20.61
N LYS A 122 18.41 -13.72 -21.64
CA LYS A 122 17.92 -12.32 -21.65
C LYS A 122 16.85 -12.07 -20.59
N PHE A 123 16.03 -13.08 -20.28
CA PHE A 123 15.05 -12.98 -19.21
C PHE A 123 15.72 -13.02 -17.84
N LYS A 124 16.75 -13.87 -17.65
CA LYS A 124 17.54 -13.92 -16.41
C LYS A 124 18.15 -12.56 -16.05
N GLN A 125 18.79 -11.90 -17.01
CA GLN A 125 19.45 -10.60 -16.80
C GLN A 125 18.45 -9.48 -16.46
N THR A 126 17.23 -9.55 -16.99
CA THR A 126 16.20 -8.51 -16.81
C THR A 126 15.20 -8.82 -15.68
N LEU A 127 15.27 -10.00 -15.06
CA LEU A 127 14.31 -10.48 -14.06
C LEU A 127 14.19 -9.54 -12.85
N GLN A 128 15.31 -9.01 -12.38
CA GLN A 128 15.31 -8.05 -11.28
C GLN A 128 14.54 -6.78 -11.65
N ASN A 129 14.79 -6.21 -12.83
CA ASN A 129 14.11 -5.01 -13.30
C ASN A 129 12.62 -5.25 -13.55
N ILE A 130 12.24 -6.44 -14.03
CA ILE A 130 10.82 -6.88 -14.11
C ILE A 130 10.18 -6.88 -12.72
N SER A 131 10.85 -7.46 -11.72
CA SER A 131 10.31 -7.55 -10.36
C SER A 131 10.17 -6.17 -9.70
N ILE A 132 11.13 -5.26 -9.93
CA ILE A 132 11.08 -3.88 -9.40
C ILE A 132 9.94 -3.12 -10.06
N LEU A 133 9.74 -3.27 -11.37
CA LEU A 133 8.66 -2.60 -12.10
C LEU A 133 7.28 -3.10 -11.64
N ALA A 134 7.11 -4.43 -11.50
CA ALA A 134 5.89 -5.02 -10.94
C ALA A 134 5.63 -4.55 -9.51
N GLY A 135 6.68 -4.52 -8.66
CA GLY A 135 6.61 -4.01 -7.29
C GLY A 135 6.17 -2.54 -7.24
N THR A 136 6.70 -1.71 -8.15
CA THR A 136 6.35 -0.29 -8.27
C THR A 136 4.86 -0.10 -8.55
N ILE A 137 4.27 -0.91 -9.45
CA ILE A 137 2.83 -0.88 -9.75
C ILE A 137 2.01 -1.29 -8.51
N CYS A 138 2.43 -2.35 -7.80
CA CYS A 138 1.78 -2.80 -6.57
C CYS A 138 1.81 -1.73 -5.47
N TYR A 139 2.96 -1.10 -5.23
CA TYR A 139 3.08 -0.05 -4.23
C TYR A 139 2.33 1.23 -4.61
N ALA A 140 2.26 1.56 -5.90
CA ALA A 140 1.41 2.64 -6.39
C ALA A 140 -0.08 2.35 -6.07
N GLY A 141 -0.56 1.13 -6.32
CA GLY A 141 -1.91 0.72 -5.95
C GLY A 141 -2.19 0.80 -4.44
N GLN A 142 -1.25 0.34 -3.60
CA GLN A 142 -1.38 0.40 -2.15
C GLN A 142 -1.42 1.85 -1.62
N THR A 143 -0.56 2.72 -2.14
CA THR A 143 -0.50 4.14 -1.74
C THR A 143 -1.68 4.93 -2.27
N LEU A 144 -2.18 4.65 -3.48
CA LEU A 144 -3.44 5.18 -4.01
C LEU A 144 -4.62 4.83 -3.10
N GLY A 145 -4.72 3.57 -2.68
CA GLY A 145 -5.74 3.13 -1.72
C GLY A 145 -5.66 3.91 -0.40
N PHE A 146 -4.46 4.13 0.13
CA PHE A 146 -4.25 4.96 1.33
C PHE A 146 -4.72 6.40 1.12
N VAL A 147 -4.32 7.05 0.01
CA VAL A 147 -4.73 8.44 -0.29
C VAL A 147 -6.24 8.53 -0.42
N MET A 148 -6.89 7.62 -1.17
CA MET A 148 -8.36 7.61 -1.34
C MET A 148 -9.10 7.46 -0.01
N LEU A 149 -8.61 6.63 0.92
CA LEU A 149 -9.20 6.49 2.25
C LEU A 149 -9.11 7.79 3.06
N ARG A 150 -8.03 8.55 2.89
CA ARG A 150 -7.79 9.82 3.61
C ARG A 150 -8.49 11.03 2.99
N THR A 151 -8.56 11.13 1.66
CA THR A 151 -9.11 12.29 0.95
C THR A 151 -10.61 12.14 0.69
N THR A 152 -11.01 11.06 0.02
CA THR A 152 -12.41 10.84 -0.41
C THR A 152 -13.28 10.41 0.75
N TYR A 153 -12.82 9.41 1.50
CA TYR A 153 -13.62 8.83 2.59
C TYR A 153 -13.36 9.51 3.93
N LYS A 154 -12.25 10.26 4.04
CA LYS A 154 -11.87 11.03 5.24
C LYS A 154 -11.95 10.15 6.49
N ILE A 155 -11.44 8.92 6.40
CA ILE A 155 -11.45 7.96 7.50
C ILE A 155 -10.23 8.22 8.36
N ASP A 156 -10.46 8.38 9.66
CA ASP A 156 -9.39 8.51 10.64
C ASP A 156 -8.78 7.13 10.93
N THR A 157 -7.46 7.10 11.12
CA THR A 157 -6.75 5.87 11.49
C THR A 157 -7.04 5.56 12.94
N ALA A 158 -7.67 4.42 13.20
CA ALA A 158 -7.66 3.83 14.52
C ALA A 158 -6.27 3.21 14.77
N GLY A 159 -5.49 3.77 15.70
CA GLY A 159 -4.17 3.26 16.08
C GLY A 159 -3.01 4.14 15.61
N TYR A 160 -2.06 3.56 14.87
CA TYR A 160 -0.83 4.25 14.49
C TYR A 160 -1.06 5.32 13.42
N THR A 161 -0.75 6.57 13.75
CA THR A 161 -0.67 7.69 12.82
C THR A 161 0.77 7.86 12.34
N SER A 162 0.99 7.69 11.04
CA SER A 162 2.29 7.97 10.43
C SER A 162 2.64 9.46 10.58
N PRO A 163 3.88 9.80 10.99
CA PRO A 163 4.31 11.20 11.10
C PRO A 163 4.33 11.91 9.74
N TYR A 164 4.53 11.17 8.65
CA TYR A 164 4.62 11.74 7.28
C TYR A 164 3.26 11.88 6.59
N GLY A 165 2.23 11.18 7.08
CA GLY A 165 0.85 11.30 6.58
C GLY A 165 0.71 11.28 5.05
N LEU A 166 -0.03 12.26 4.52
CA LEU A 166 -0.26 12.45 3.08
C LEU A 166 0.99 12.93 2.33
N VAL A 167 1.85 13.73 2.97
CA VAL A 167 3.08 14.26 2.35
C VAL A 167 4.02 13.12 1.98
N GLY A 168 4.17 12.14 2.88
CA GLY A 168 4.93 10.92 2.61
C GLY A 168 4.39 10.12 1.43
N ALA A 169 3.06 10.08 1.23
CA ALA A 169 2.46 9.37 0.09
C ALA A 169 2.83 10.03 -1.25
N TYR A 170 2.81 11.36 -1.32
CA TYR A 170 3.25 12.08 -2.53
C TYR A 170 4.74 11.91 -2.81
N TYR A 171 5.59 11.96 -1.77
CA TYR A 171 7.02 11.68 -1.91
C TYR A 171 7.26 10.29 -2.51
N VAL A 172 6.57 9.28 -1.99
CA VAL A 172 6.67 7.91 -2.49
C VAL A 172 6.22 7.79 -3.94
N TRP A 173 5.18 8.51 -4.38
CA TRP A 173 4.80 8.55 -5.79
C TRP A 173 5.88 9.14 -6.69
N VAL A 174 6.54 10.22 -6.28
CA VAL A 174 7.63 10.81 -7.06
C VAL A 174 8.78 9.81 -7.20
N VAL A 175 9.19 9.16 -6.10
CA VAL A 175 10.27 8.15 -6.12
C VAL A 175 9.90 6.96 -7.01
N PHE A 176 8.68 6.43 -6.89
CA PHE A 176 8.22 5.33 -7.72
C PHE A 176 8.03 5.71 -9.19
N LEU A 177 7.63 6.96 -9.48
CA LEU A 177 7.59 7.48 -10.84
C LEU A 177 9.00 7.53 -11.44
N CYS A 178 9.99 8.03 -10.70
CA CYS A 178 11.38 8.04 -11.15
C CYS A 178 11.90 6.63 -11.42
N LEU A 179 11.60 5.66 -10.55
CA LEU A 179 11.96 4.25 -10.75
C LEU A 179 11.26 3.65 -11.97
N PHE A 180 9.97 3.92 -12.15
CA PHE A 180 9.21 3.50 -13.31
C PHE A 180 9.83 4.05 -14.60
N VAL A 181 10.11 5.36 -14.65
CA VAL A 181 10.71 6.01 -15.82
C VAL A 181 12.13 5.49 -16.08
N SER A 182 12.92 5.23 -15.05
CA SER A 182 14.27 4.67 -15.19
C SER A 182 14.26 3.33 -15.92
N ILE A 183 13.36 2.41 -15.52
CA ILE A 183 13.28 1.07 -16.12
C ILE A 183 12.50 1.12 -17.44
N ALA A 184 11.31 1.70 -17.46
CA ALA A 184 10.41 1.71 -18.61
C ALA A 184 10.86 2.65 -19.73
N GLY A 185 11.58 3.73 -19.40
CA GLY A 185 12.18 4.64 -20.37
C GLY A 185 13.46 4.10 -21.02
N GLY A 186 13.88 2.87 -20.67
CA GLY A 186 15.04 2.22 -21.28
C GLY A 186 16.40 2.71 -20.79
N PHE A 187 16.44 3.55 -19.75
CA PHE A 187 17.68 4.11 -19.19
C PHE A 187 18.56 3.07 -18.47
N GLN A 188 18.01 1.86 -18.21
CA GLN A 188 18.72 0.74 -17.58
C GLN A 188 19.47 -0.17 -18.58
N GLY A 189 19.46 0.14 -19.89
CA GLY A 189 20.19 -0.65 -20.89
C GLY A 189 19.52 -1.98 -21.27
N ASP A 190 18.32 -2.27 -20.76
CA ASP A 190 17.62 -3.55 -20.93
C ASP A 190 16.88 -3.72 -22.27
N SER A 191 17.12 -2.86 -23.26
CA SER A 191 16.39 -2.87 -24.55
C SER A 191 14.85 -2.88 -24.39
N CYS A 192 14.33 -2.26 -23.32
CA CYS A 192 12.91 -2.24 -22.94
C CYS A 192 12.25 -3.62 -22.72
N ILE A 193 13.04 -4.71 -22.62
CA ILE A 193 12.54 -6.07 -22.43
C ILE A 193 11.79 -6.19 -21.10
N ALA A 194 12.30 -5.57 -20.03
CA ALA A 194 11.67 -5.58 -18.72
C ALA A 194 10.29 -4.91 -18.72
N ALA A 195 10.14 -3.81 -19.46
CA ALA A 195 8.88 -3.10 -19.60
C ALA A 195 7.87 -3.90 -20.42
N ALA A 196 8.31 -4.43 -21.57
CA ALA A 196 7.47 -5.23 -22.45
C ALA A 196 6.97 -6.51 -21.78
N SER A 197 7.84 -7.22 -21.04
CA SER A 197 7.46 -8.45 -20.33
C SER A 197 6.51 -8.17 -19.17
N THR A 198 6.76 -7.11 -18.39
CA THR A 198 5.86 -6.69 -17.29
C THR A 198 4.49 -6.28 -17.84
N PHE A 199 4.47 -5.50 -18.92
CA PHE A 199 3.23 -5.11 -19.58
C PHE A 199 2.48 -6.33 -20.13
N GLY A 200 3.17 -7.22 -20.85
CA GLY A 200 2.60 -8.48 -21.33
C GLY A 200 2.01 -9.32 -20.20
N PHE A 201 2.71 -9.43 -19.07
CA PHE A 201 2.22 -10.11 -17.89
C PHE A 201 0.93 -9.48 -17.34
N VAL A 202 0.88 -8.14 -17.21
CA VAL A 202 -0.32 -7.41 -16.76
C VAL A 202 -1.48 -7.61 -17.73
N VAL A 203 -1.22 -7.57 -19.05
CA VAL A 203 -2.23 -7.79 -20.09
C VAL A 203 -2.81 -9.21 -20.00
N VAL A 204 -1.95 -10.23 -19.85
CA VAL A 204 -2.40 -11.62 -19.67
C VAL A 204 -3.27 -11.77 -18.43
N LEU A 205 -2.84 -11.20 -17.29
CA LEU A 205 -3.64 -11.20 -16.06
C LEU A 205 -4.96 -10.46 -16.22
N THR A 206 -4.96 -9.33 -16.93
CA THR A 206 -6.17 -8.53 -17.19
C THR A 206 -7.15 -9.29 -18.08
N MET A 207 -6.66 -9.93 -19.15
CA MET A 207 -7.49 -10.79 -20.01
C MET A 207 -8.09 -11.95 -19.21
N TYR A 208 -7.27 -12.65 -18.42
CA TYR A 208 -7.74 -13.71 -17.53
C TYR A 208 -8.82 -13.20 -16.56
N TYR A 209 -8.62 -12.01 -15.99
CA TYR A 209 -9.57 -11.39 -15.08
C TYR A 209 -10.91 -11.08 -15.77
N VAL A 210 -10.88 -10.38 -16.91
CA VAL A 210 -12.10 -9.96 -17.63
C VAL A 210 -12.86 -11.15 -18.22
N LEU A 211 -12.17 -12.13 -18.79
CA LEU A 211 -12.81 -13.27 -19.46
C LEU A 211 -13.40 -14.28 -18.47
N GLY A 212 -12.69 -14.59 -17.37
CA GLY A 212 -13.05 -15.68 -16.47
C GLY A 212 -13.47 -15.25 -15.06
N CYS A 213 -12.74 -14.31 -14.46
CA CYS A 213 -12.88 -14.03 -13.03
C CYS A 213 -13.97 -13.00 -12.72
N GLN A 214 -14.17 -12.00 -13.58
CA GLN A 214 -15.06 -10.87 -13.31
C GLN A 214 -16.50 -11.31 -13.00
N LYS A 215 -16.98 -12.37 -13.66
CA LYS A 215 -18.34 -12.90 -13.47
C LYS A 215 -18.49 -13.77 -12.21
N SER A 216 -17.39 -14.32 -11.70
CA SER A 216 -17.37 -15.29 -10.60
C SER A 216 -16.73 -14.74 -9.32
N GLN A 217 -16.21 -13.51 -9.37
CA GLN A 217 -15.51 -12.88 -8.26
C GLN A 217 -16.45 -12.72 -7.07
N THR A 218 -16.02 -13.24 -5.92
CA THR A 218 -16.67 -13.00 -4.64
C THR A 218 -15.71 -12.26 -3.74
N VAL A 219 -16.24 -11.46 -2.83
CA VAL A 219 -15.41 -10.78 -1.83
C VAL A 219 -14.94 -11.81 -0.80
N SER A 220 -13.63 -11.97 -0.61
CA SER A 220 -13.09 -12.87 0.43
C SER A 220 -13.50 -12.42 1.83
N LYS A 221 -13.38 -13.28 2.85
CA LYS A 221 -13.70 -12.92 4.24
C LYS A 221 -12.88 -11.74 4.76
N GLU A 222 -11.60 -11.65 4.36
CA GLU A 222 -10.71 -10.56 4.74
C GLU A 222 -11.13 -9.24 4.08
N GLU A 223 -11.43 -9.27 2.78
CA GLU A 223 -11.96 -8.12 2.04
C GLU A 223 -13.35 -7.71 2.56
N TYR A 224 -14.21 -8.67 2.86
CA TYR A 224 -15.54 -8.39 3.39
C TYR A 224 -15.43 -7.70 4.75
N THR A 225 -14.53 -8.17 5.61
CA THR A 225 -14.27 -7.54 6.91
C THR A 225 -13.77 -6.10 6.75
N SER A 226 -12.88 -5.85 5.79
CA SER A 226 -12.36 -4.49 5.54
C SER A 226 -13.45 -3.58 4.96
N ILE A 227 -14.21 -4.04 3.97
CA ILE A 227 -15.35 -3.33 3.36
C ILE A 227 -16.47 -3.08 4.37
N PHE A 228 -16.76 -4.04 5.24
CA PHE A 228 -17.77 -3.91 6.28
C PHE A 228 -17.37 -2.85 7.30
N LYS A 229 -16.14 -2.93 7.85
CA LYS A 229 -15.58 -1.91 8.75
C LYS A 229 -15.64 -0.53 8.09
N PHE A 230 -15.27 -0.45 6.82
CA PHE A 230 -15.34 0.76 6.03
C PHE A 230 -16.77 1.31 5.89
N SER A 231 -17.73 0.44 5.58
CA SER A 231 -19.15 0.78 5.43
C SER A 231 -19.76 1.29 6.75
N VAL A 232 -19.43 0.66 7.87
CA VAL A 232 -19.83 1.10 9.21
C VAL A 232 -19.25 2.47 9.55
N MET A 233 -17.95 2.69 9.27
CA MET A 233 -17.32 4.00 9.49
C MET A 233 -17.98 5.10 8.65
N LYS A 234 -18.26 4.82 7.36
CA LYS A 234 -18.98 5.75 6.48
C LYS A 234 -20.40 6.04 6.98
N PHE A 235 -21.13 5.02 7.43
CA PHE A 235 -22.48 5.16 7.99
C PHE A 235 -22.49 6.02 9.26
N ASN A 236 -21.59 5.73 10.21
CA ASN A 236 -21.46 6.48 11.47
C ASN A 236 -21.15 7.96 11.22
N LYS A 237 -20.27 8.25 10.25
CA LYS A 237 -19.94 9.63 9.86
C LYS A 237 -21.14 10.36 9.26
N ASN A 238 -21.90 9.69 8.39
CA ASN A 238 -23.11 10.25 7.80
C ASN A 238 -24.20 10.49 8.85
N ARG A 239 -24.34 9.58 9.84
CA ARG A 239 -25.25 9.75 10.99
C ARG A 239 -24.83 10.96 11.84
N SER A 240 -23.55 11.08 12.19
CA SER A 240 -23.02 12.23 12.95
C SER A 240 -23.27 13.57 12.24
N LYS A 241 -23.03 13.63 10.92
CA LYS A 241 -23.34 14.82 10.11
C LYS A 241 -24.84 15.15 10.11
N LYS A 242 -25.72 14.14 10.00
CA LYS A 242 -27.18 14.34 10.06
C LYS A 242 -27.63 14.82 11.44
N THR A 243 -27.07 14.28 12.53
CA THR A 243 -27.36 14.72 13.89
C THR A 243 -26.89 16.16 14.14
N LYS A 244 -25.67 16.52 13.71
CA LYS A 244 -25.17 17.90 13.81
C LYS A 244 -26.01 18.88 12.99
N ARG A 245 -26.46 18.50 11.78
CA ARG A 245 -27.38 19.31 10.96
C ARG A 245 -28.75 19.49 11.61
N ARG A 246 -29.26 18.47 12.31
CA ARG A 246 -30.53 18.56 13.05
C ARG A 246 -30.40 19.48 14.28
N SER A 247 -29.32 19.41 15.05
CA SER A 247 -29.15 20.30 16.22
C SER A 247 -28.90 21.76 15.82
N SER A 248 -28.22 22.01 14.69
CA SER A 248 -28.06 23.36 14.15
C SER A 248 -29.37 23.95 13.59
N GLY A 249 -30.27 23.10 13.08
CA GLY A 249 -31.60 23.51 12.62
C GLY A 249 -32.56 23.87 13.76
N THR A 250 -32.47 23.17 14.89
CA THR A 250 -33.29 23.48 16.08
C THR A 250 -32.82 24.75 16.82
N SER A 251 -31.55 25.13 16.68
CA SER A 251 -31.01 26.33 17.34
C SER A 251 -31.45 27.64 16.66
N GLN A 252 -31.91 27.62 15.40
CA GLN A 252 -32.41 28.84 14.72
C GLN A 252 -33.88 29.17 15.01
N VAL A 253 -34.67 28.26 15.59
CA VAL A 253 -36.10 28.50 15.87
C VAL A 253 -36.33 29.10 17.27
N SER A 254 -35.32 29.10 18.15
CA SER A 254 -35.45 29.67 19.51
C SER A 254 -35.24 31.20 19.55
N GLY A 255 -34.42 31.76 18.63
CA GLY A 255 -34.14 33.21 18.60
C GLY A 255 -35.30 34.06 18.08
N THR A 256 -36.05 33.58 17.09
CA THR A 256 -37.21 34.32 16.53
C THR A 256 -38.42 34.30 17.46
N SER A 257 -38.60 33.23 18.25
CA SER A 257 -39.66 33.14 19.27
C SER A 257 -39.43 34.11 20.44
N MET A 258 -38.18 34.24 20.92
CA MET A 258 -37.83 35.17 21.99
C MET A 258 -37.97 36.65 21.57
N ILE A 259 -37.64 37.00 20.32
CA ILE A 259 -37.81 38.37 19.80
C ILE A 259 -39.29 38.71 19.60
N HIS A 260 -40.12 37.74 19.16
CA HIS A 260 -41.57 37.95 19.05
C HIS A 260 -42.23 38.08 20.43
N ALA A 261 -41.86 37.22 21.39
CA ALA A 261 -42.34 37.31 22.77
C ALA A 261 -41.91 38.62 23.46
N ALA A 262 -40.66 39.06 23.26
CA ALA A 262 -40.18 40.34 23.78
C ALA A 262 -40.92 41.54 23.15
N LYS A 263 -41.21 41.51 21.84
CA LYS A 263 -42.01 42.56 21.17
C LYS A 263 -43.45 42.61 21.68
N ILE A 264 -44.07 41.47 21.97
CA ILE A 264 -45.42 41.42 22.54
C ILE A 264 -45.44 42.00 23.96
N VAL A 265 -44.46 41.66 24.80
CA VAL A 265 -44.35 42.20 26.17
C VAL A 265 -44.09 43.71 26.17
N ILE A 266 -43.22 44.20 25.29
CA ILE A 266 -42.92 45.65 25.17
C ILE A 266 -44.15 46.41 24.63
N ALA A 267 -44.87 45.85 23.65
CA ALA A 267 -46.10 46.44 23.14
C ALA A 267 -47.20 46.51 24.23
N HIS A 268 -47.32 45.48 25.06
CA HIS A 268 -48.28 45.46 26.17
C HIS A 268 -47.94 46.49 27.27
N ARG A 269 -46.64 46.75 27.52
CA ARG A 269 -46.19 47.77 28.48
C ARG A 269 -46.48 49.19 27.98
N SER A 270 -46.27 49.46 26.69
CA SER A 270 -46.56 50.78 26.08
C SER A 270 -48.06 51.13 26.10
N LYS A 271 -48.94 50.13 26.03
CA LYS A 271 -50.40 50.32 26.05
C LYS A 271 -50.93 50.58 27.48
N PHE A 272 -50.19 50.19 28.51
CA PHE A 272 -50.52 50.47 29.92
C PHE A 272 -50.06 51.87 30.34
N GLU A 273 -48.95 52.37 29.81
CA GLU A 273 -48.46 53.74 30.07
C GLU A 273 -49.25 54.83 29.34
N SER A 274 -49.87 54.53 28.19
CA SER A 274 -50.75 55.49 27.51
C SER A 274 -52.14 55.61 28.15
N SER A 275 -52.60 54.58 28.87
CA SER A 275 -53.91 54.59 29.55
C SER A 275 -53.88 55.28 30.92
N THR A 276 -52.71 55.52 31.50
CA THR A 276 -52.53 56.16 32.82
C THR A 276 -52.30 57.68 32.75
N LYS A 277 -52.11 58.26 31.55
CA LYS A 277 -51.93 59.72 31.35
C LYS A 277 -53.18 60.47 30.85
N SER A 278 -54.34 59.81 30.73
CA SER A 278 -55.61 60.42 30.29
C SER A 278 -56.71 60.37 31.36
N GLY A 279 -56.35 60.50 32.64
CA GLY A 279 -57.29 60.45 33.75
C GLY A 279 -56.80 61.27 34.95
N GLY A 280 -56.68 62.58 34.78
CA GLY A 280 -56.35 63.52 35.86
C GLY A 280 -56.86 64.91 35.52
N ARG A 281 -58.08 65.22 35.97
CA ARG A 281 -58.49 66.57 36.35
C ARG A 281 -57.90 66.88 37.72
#